data_AF-A0A379U451-F1
#
_entry.id   AF-A0A379U451-F1
#
_cell.length_a   1.000
_cell.length_b   1.000
_cell.length_c   1.000
_cell.angle_alpha   90.00
_cell.angle_beta   90.00
_cell.angle_gamma   90.00
#
_symmetry.space_group_name_H-M   'P 1'
#
loop_
_entity.id
_entity.type
_entity.pdbx_description
1 polymer ?
#
loop_
_entity_poly.entity_id
_entity_poly.type
_entity_poly.pdbx_seq_one_letter_code
_entity_poly.pdbx_strand_id
1 'polypeptide(L)'
;MTKRKRPQPPHSVEAEQSVLGGLMLDNNRWDDVATQISAQDFFISAHRTIYSHMQALIEQGNPIDLITLSESLEQQERLEQVGGFAYLAELSKNTPSAANIIPYAQYIASYGELRQLLLLGNELSDMAGQPRNNVADVLAFAEQKLFAIAQSHQDGGLTDISACFDSVLAGIAQRYEAERGSLSGTPSGLEQLDALTCGFQPADLIIAAARPSVGKTAFALTLCVNALMLLPAQPVQIYSMEMSAEQLLLRLVSLLGRVSQARLRSGDLSDDDWQQIGISANVLTTEWKDRLLQGNFERERSPDDRFAEPLMETAMVVTLEQLRPYDLNPRLMRNPYYDDIKASIRQRGLDTPPPITRRPDQDYYIIANGGNTRLSILNELWRETHDKRFWRIHCLFKPWGGTSEQPVLGELRCLIGHLAENDLHGKLSFIERALGINKARELYQQVLCQLSQRELAEHLRNDGYPIHQSHISRMEQTLEYLLPCIPEVLYAGMGRPQVEKLLSLRAAALQIWQRHATGDTGSFESLFSSALSLFNDQPEDFFIERVQDELLGLMSQELNVDYNLLLLDVDPSEQKRQAVLGPTPEPPPYIPPEEPEPRP
;
A
#
# COMPACT_ATOMS: atom_id res chain seq x y z
N MET A 1 13.01 -34.89 -39.40
CA MET A 1 13.45 -33.76 -38.55
C MET A 1 14.80 -34.09 -37.97
N THR A 2 15.86 -33.50 -38.51
CA THR A 2 17.24 -33.62 -38.02
C THR A 2 17.31 -33.15 -36.57
N LYS A 3 17.70 -34.05 -35.63
CA LYS A 3 18.03 -33.69 -34.25
C LYS A 3 19.13 -32.61 -34.29
N ARG A 4 18.77 -31.34 -34.11
CA ARG A 4 19.76 -30.25 -33.96
C ARG A 4 20.59 -30.59 -32.71
N LYS A 5 21.86 -30.91 -32.91
CA LYS A 5 22.84 -31.09 -31.85
C LYS A 5 22.88 -29.77 -31.06
N ARG A 6 22.57 -29.79 -29.76
CA ARG A 6 22.65 -28.57 -28.93
C ARG A 6 24.09 -28.03 -29.04
N PRO A 7 24.28 -26.75 -29.40
CA PRO A 7 25.62 -26.16 -29.46
C PRO A 7 26.23 -26.21 -28.06
N GLN A 8 27.53 -26.47 -27.98
CA GLN A 8 28.25 -26.33 -26.72
C GLN A 8 28.16 -24.85 -26.30
N PRO A 9 27.99 -24.56 -25.00
CA PRO A 9 27.99 -23.20 -24.50
C PRO A 9 29.31 -22.51 -24.87
N PRO A 10 29.31 -21.23 -25.26
CA PRO A 10 30.52 -20.52 -25.65
C PRO A 10 31.49 -20.43 -24.47
N HIS A 11 32.75 -20.78 -24.72
CA HIS A 11 33.84 -20.77 -23.73
C HIS A 11 35.20 -20.72 -24.43
N SER A 12 36.23 -20.25 -23.74
CA SER A 12 37.63 -20.43 -24.13
C SER A 12 38.45 -20.75 -22.88
N VAL A 13 38.93 -21.99 -22.82
CA VAL A 13 39.74 -22.46 -21.69
C VAL A 13 41.09 -21.75 -21.68
N GLU A 14 41.66 -21.52 -22.86
CA GLU A 14 42.96 -20.88 -23.03
C GLU A 14 42.94 -19.42 -22.54
N ALA A 15 41.85 -18.68 -22.82
CA ALA A 15 41.66 -17.33 -22.31
C ALA A 15 41.56 -17.32 -20.78
N GLU A 16 40.75 -18.22 -20.19
CA GLU A 16 40.61 -18.33 -18.74
C GLU A 16 41.94 -18.66 -18.05
N GLN A 17 42.69 -19.63 -18.58
CA GLN A 17 44.00 -20.00 -18.04
C GLN A 17 45.01 -18.85 -18.14
N SER A 18 45.01 -18.12 -19.26
CA SER A 18 45.90 -16.98 -19.50
C SER A 18 45.60 -15.80 -18.57
N VAL A 19 44.33 -15.56 -18.24
CA VAL A 19 43.95 -14.50 -17.29
C VAL A 19 44.36 -14.88 -15.86
N LEU A 20 44.06 -16.10 -15.41
CA LEU A 20 44.43 -16.54 -14.06
C LEU A 20 45.95 -16.61 -13.89
N GLY A 21 46.67 -17.19 -14.84
CA GLY A 21 48.13 -17.22 -14.82
C GLY A 21 48.75 -15.83 -14.94
N GLY A 22 48.15 -14.95 -15.73
CA GLY A 22 48.60 -13.55 -15.89
C GLY A 22 48.49 -12.75 -14.60
N LEU A 23 47.39 -12.91 -13.86
CA LEU A 23 47.18 -12.26 -12.56
C LEU A 23 48.14 -12.78 -11.46
N MET A 24 48.57 -14.04 -11.54
CA MET A 24 49.62 -14.59 -10.66
C MET A 24 51.02 -14.05 -10.99
N LEU A 25 51.24 -13.57 -12.22
CA LEU A 25 52.53 -13.03 -12.68
C LEU A 25 52.65 -11.52 -12.47
N ASP A 26 51.56 -10.78 -12.66
CA ASP A 26 51.52 -9.32 -12.50
C ASP A 26 50.23 -8.88 -11.79
N ASN A 27 50.32 -8.69 -10.47
CA ASN A 27 49.19 -8.28 -9.64
C ASN A 27 48.69 -6.85 -9.96
N ASN A 28 49.53 -6.00 -10.58
CA ASN A 28 49.12 -4.63 -10.92
C ASN A 28 48.01 -4.59 -11.99
N ARG A 29 47.82 -5.70 -12.70
CA ARG A 29 46.76 -5.86 -13.71
C ARG A 29 45.42 -6.26 -13.11
N TRP A 30 45.35 -6.46 -11.79
CA TRP A 30 44.11 -6.83 -11.12
C TRP A 30 42.99 -5.82 -11.38
N ASP A 31 43.24 -4.52 -11.18
CA ASP A 31 42.22 -3.48 -11.34
C ASP A 31 41.69 -3.39 -12.79
N ASP A 32 42.58 -3.53 -13.77
CA ASP A 32 42.22 -3.55 -15.19
C ASP A 32 41.30 -4.74 -15.56
N VAL A 33 41.50 -5.90 -14.90
CA VAL A 33 40.76 -7.14 -15.18
C VAL A 33 39.47 -7.22 -14.36
N ALA A 34 39.52 -6.80 -13.09
CA ALA A 34 38.37 -6.81 -12.17
C ALA A 34 37.25 -5.87 -12.62
N THR A 35 37.56 -4.84 -13.41
CA THR A 35 36.55 -3.98 -14.06
C THR A 35 35.83 -4.64 -15.23
N GLN A 36 36.34 -5.76 -15.75
CA GLN A 36 35.81 -6.39 -16.97
C GLN A 36 35.16 -7.74 -16.72
N ILE A 37 35.63 -8.51 -15.74
CA ILE A 37 35.14 -9.86 -15.46
C ILE A 37 34.88 -10.11 -13.98
N SER A 38 33.86 -10.92 -13.73
CA SER A 38 33.50 -11.46 -12.43
C SER A 38 33.82 -12.96 -12.35
N ALA A 39 33.85 -13.50 -11.13
CA ALA A 39 34.05 -14.94 -10.92
C ALA A 39 33.01 -15.81 -11.66
N GLN A 40 31.81 -15.30 -11.93
CA GLN A 40 30.74 -16.05 -12.57
C GLN A 40 30.95 -16.19 -14.09
N ASP A 41 31.81 -15.34 -14.68
CA ASP A 41 32.10 -15.31 -16.11
C ASP A 41 33.07 -16.40 -16.56
N PHE A 42 33.68 -17.13 -15.64
CA PHE A 42 34.47 -18.31 -15.99
C PHE A 42 33.53 -19.49 -16.30
N PHE A 43 33.86 -20.28 -17.32
CA PHE A 43 33.11 -21.49 -17.66
C PHE A 43 33.47 -22.64 -16.73
N ILE A 44 34.76 -22.80 -16.41
CA ILE A 44 35.25 -23.90 -15.57
C ILE A 44 35.05 -23.56 -14.10
N SER A 45 34.37 -24.45 -13.36
CA SER A 45 34.10 -24.24 -11.93
C SER A 45 35.38 -24.03 -11.11
N ALA A 46 36.46 -24.76 -11.42
CA ALA A 46 37.76 -24.58 -10.77
C ALA A 46 38.30 -23.16 -10.96
N HIS A 47 38.19 -22.60 -12.17
CA HIS A 47 38.62 -21.23 -12.46
C HIS A 47 37.79 -20.18 -11.72
N ARG A 48 36.46 -20.39 -11.58
CA ARG A 48 35.59 -19.53 -10.75
C ARG A 48 36.10 -19.46 -9.31
N THR A 49 36.38 -20.62 -8.73
CA THR A 49 36.88 -20.73 -7.36
C THR A 49 38.25 -20.09 -7.23
N ILE A 50 39.15 -20.33 -8.17
CA ILE A 50 40.47 -19.69 -8.17
C ILE A 50 40.33 -18.17 -8.19
N TYR A 51 39.56 -17.61 -9.13
CA TYR A 51 39.36 -16.16 -9.24
C TYR A 51 38.71 -15.55 -7.99
N SER A 52 37.73 -16.22 -7.36
CA SER A 52 37.13 -15.72 -6.12
C SER A 52 38.13 -15.66 -4.96
N HIS A 53 39.06 -16.60 -4.89
CA HIS A 53 40.12 -16.59 -3.88
C HIS A 53 41.20 -15.54 -4.18
N MET A 54 41.52 -15.31 -5.46
CA MET A 54 42.39 -14.20 -5.87
C MET A 54 41.79 -12.86 -5.43
N GLN A 55 40.49 -12.67 -5.63
CA GLN A 55 39.78 -11.48 -5.19
C GLN A 55 39.86 -11.30 -3.67
N ALA A 56 39.58 -12.36 -2.91
CA ALA A 56 39.64 -12.31 -1.44
C ALA A 56 41.05 -11.98 -0.91
N LEU A 57 42.11 -12.46 -1.58
CA LEU A 57 43.49 -12.15 -1.22
C LEU A 57 43.82 -10.67 -1.44
N ILE A 58 43.41 -10.09 -2.57
CA ILE A 58 43.61 -8.66 -2.85
C ILE A 58 42.82 -7.79 -1.88
N GLU A 59 41.58 -8.15 -1.56
CA GLU A 59 40.77 -7.44 -0.56
C GLU A 59 41.41 -7.45 0.84
N GLN A 60 42.15 -8.51 1.17
CA GLN A 60 42.93 -8.63 2.41
C GLN A 60 44.31 -7.96 2.34
N GLY A 61 44.67 -7.35 1.20
CA GLY A 61 45.96 -6.72 0.98
C GLY A 61 47.12 -7.69 0.77
N ASN A 62 46.84 -8.97 0.48
CA ASN A 62 47.84 -10.00 0.21
C ASN A 62 48.11 -10.12 -1.31
N PRO A 63 49.37 -10.33 -1.72
CA PRO A 63 49.70 -10.56 -3.13
C PRO A 63 49.12 -11.90 -3.63
N ILE A 64 48.74 -11.94 -4.91
CA ILE A 64 48.31 -13.19 -5.55
C ILE A 64 49.54 -13.82 -6.21
N ASP A 65 50.10 -14.85 -5.60
CA ASP A 65 51.12 -15.70 -6.19
C ASP A 65 50.76 -17.17 -5.99
N LEU A 66 51.54 -18.07 -6.60
CA LEU A 66 51.29 -19.51 -6.55
C LEU A 66 51.22 -20.04 -5.10
N ILE A 67 52.04 -19.50 -4.21
CA ILE A 67 52.15 -19.96 -2.83
C ILE A 67 50.97 -19.41 -2.02
N THR A 68 50.73 -18.09 -2.04
CA THR A 68 49.66 -17.45 -1.28
C THR A 68 48.28 -17.95 -1.69
N LEU A 69 48.07 -18.19 -2.98
CA LEU A 69 46.84 -18.75 -3.50
C LEU A 69 46.66 -20.21 -3.10
N SER A 70 47.73 -21.01 -3.15
CA SER A 70 47.65 -22.42 -2.72
C SER A 70 47.33 -22.56 -1.23
N GLU A 71 47.93 -21.72 -0.38
CA GLU A 71 47.65 -21.67 1.05
C GLU A 71 46.21 -21.21 1.34
N SER A 72 45.73 -20.17 0.64
CA SER A 72 44.34 -19.70 0.76
C SER A 72 43.31 -20.78 0.40
N LEU A 73 43.59 -21.56 -0.65
CA LEU A 73 42.73 -22.66 -1.09
C LEU A 73 42.82 -23.88 -0.16
N GLU A 74 43.98 -24.14 0.45
CA GLU A 74 44.18 -25.23 1.40
C GLU A 74 43.49 -24.95 2.73
N GLN A 75 43.57 -23.72 3.25
CA GLN A 75 42.89 -23.29 4.47
C GLN A 75 41.37 -23.43 4.40
N GLN A 76 40.79 -23.39 3.20
CA GLN A 76 39.35 -23.61 2.97
C GLN A 76 39.01 -25.00 2.43
N GLU A 77 39.96 -25.94 2.43
CA GLU A 77 39.79 -27.32 1.94
C GLU A 77 39.32 -27.41 0.48
N ARG A 78 39.66 -26.42 -0.35
CA ARG A 78 39.28 -26.33 -1.78
C ARG A 78 40.41 -26.61 -2.76
N LEU A 79 41.65 -26.76 -2.28
CA LEU A 79 42.82 -26.98 -3.13
C LEU A 79 42.69 -28.23 -4.02
N GLU A 80 42.18 -29.33 -3.48
CA GLU A 80 41.97 -30.56 -4.26
C GLU A 80 40.88 -30.40 -5.33
N GLN A 81 39.85 -29.59 -5.06
CA GLN A 81 38.71 -29.36 -5.96
C GLN A 81 39.10 -28.58 -7.21
N VAL A 82 40.16 -27.77 -7.14
CA VAL A 82 40.66 -26.99 -8.27
C VAL A 82 41.78 -27.70 -9.05
N GLY A 83 42.10 -28.96 -8.73
CA GLY A 83 43.15 -29.73 -9.40
C GLY A 83 44.50 -29.75 -8.66
N GLY A 84 44.55 -29.23 -7.44
CA GLY A 84 45.73 -29.25 -6.59
C GLY A 84 46.82 -28.25 -6.97
N PHE A 85 47.92 -28.26 -6.21
CA PHE A 85 49.07 -27.37 -6.45
C PHE A 85 49.64 -27.51 -7.87
N ALA A 86 49.66 -28.73 -8.41
CA ALA A 86 50.16 -29.01 -9.75
C ALA A 86 49.40 -28.23 -10.84
N TYR A 87 48.08 -28.06 -10.69
CA TYR A 87 47.27 -27.33 -11.66
C TYR A 87 47.54 -25.81 -11.60
N LEU A 88 47.67 -25.24 -10.40
CA LEU A 88 48.03 -23.82 -10.25
C LEU A 88 49.42 -23.53 -10.85
N ALA A 89 50.37 -24.45 -10.65
CA ALA A 89 51.70 -24.35 -11.26
C ALA A 89 51.63 -24.43 -12.80
N GLU A 90 50.72 -25.24 -13.33
CA GLU A 90 50.45 -25.33 -14.78
C GLU A 90 49.87 -24.03 -15.34
N LEU A 91 48.91 -23.39 -14.65
CA LEU A 91 48.33 -22.10 -15.05
C LEU A 91 49.40 -20.99 -15.15
N SER A 92 50.29 -20.92 -14.15
CA SER A 92 51.41 -19.99 -14.15
C SER A 92 52.41 -20.29 -15.27
N LYS A 93 52.72 -21.56 -15.52
CA LYS A 93 53.68 -21.97 -16.55
C LYS A 93 53.17 -21.78 -17.98
N ASN A 94 51.89 -22.01 -18.22
CA ASN A 94 51.27 -21.93 -19.55
C ASN A 94 50.98 -20.47 -19.98
N THR A 95 51.22 -19.49 -19.10
CA THR A 95 51.02 -18.07 -19.39
C THR A 95 52.36 -17.35 -19.54
N PRO A 96 52.92 -17.22 -20.75
CA PRO A 96 54.25 -16.65 -20.95
C PRO A 96 54.33 -15.12 -20.72
N SER A 97 53.20 -14.40 -20.76
CA SER A 97 53.16 -12.94 -20.55
C SER A 97 51.78 -12.43 -20.16
N ALA A 98 51.73 -11.43 -19.27
CA ALA A 98 50.52 -10.69 -18.90
C ALA A 98 50.14 -9.56 -19.88
N ALA A 99 50.91 -9.35 -20.96
CA ALA A 99 50.73 -8.21 -21.87
C ALA A 99 49.34 -8.16 -22.56
N ASN A 100 48.72 -9.31 -22.81
CA ASN A 100 47.44 -9.42 -23.52
C ASN A 100 46.27 -9.83 -22.60
N ILE A 101 46.39 -9.60 -21.29
CA ILE A 101 45.39 -10.05 -20.32
C ILE A 101 44.01 -9.41 -20.53
N ILE A 102 43.96 -8.13 -20.95
CA ILE A 102 42.73 -7.38 -21.18
C ILE A 102 41.88 -7.98 -22.31
N PRO A 103 42.38 -8.18 -23.55
CA PRO A 103 41.61 -8.86 -24.59
C PRO A 103 41.07 -10.23 -24.19
N TYR A 104 41.82 -11.01 -23.40
CA TYR A 104 41.35 -12.30 -22.90
C TYR A 104 40.24 -12.16 -21.86
N ALA A 105 40.32 -11.18 -20.96
CA ALA A 105 39.24 -10.85 -20.02
C ALA A 105 37.96 -10.47 -20.77
N GLN A 106 38.06 -9.65 -21.82
CA GLN A 106 36.90 -9.29 -22.66
C GLN A 106 36.24 -10.51 -23.31
N TYR A 107 37.03 -11.47 -23.80
CA TYR A 107 36.46 -12.72 -24.33
C TYR A 107 35.73 -13.54 -23.28
N ILE A 108 36.27 -13.63 -22.05
CA ILE A 108 35.62 -14.33 -20.94
C ILE A 108 34.29 -13.64 -20.59
N ALA A 109 34.27 -12.30 -20.49
CA ALA A 109 33.06 -11.52 -20.24
C ALA A 109 31.99 -11.77 -21.31
N SER A 110 32.34 -11.60 -22.59
CA SER A 110 31.41 -11.81 -23.71
C SER A 110 30.86 -13.25 -23.74
N TYR A 111 31.69 -14.25 -23.44
CA TYR A 111 31.22 -15.63 -23.35
C TYR A 111 30.36 -15.90 -22.10
N GLY A 112 30.63 -15.22 -20.98
CA GLY A 112 29.79 -15.20 -19.79
C GLY A 112 28.37 -14.76 -20.10
N GLU A 113 28.23 -13.61 -20.76
CA GLU A 113 26.94 -13.05 -21.17
C GLU A 113 26.18 -13.96 -22.12
N LEU A 114 26.84 -14.50 -23.14
CA LEU A 114 26.20 -15.45 -24.05
C LEU A 114 25.70 -16.69 -23.31
N ARG A 115 26.40 -17.16 -22.27
CA ARG A 115 25.92 -18.26 -21.42
C ARG A 115 24.73 -17.85 -20.55
N GLN A 116 24.71 -16.63 -20.00
CA GLN A 116 23.55 -16.12 -19.27
C GLN A 116 22.31 -16.01 -20.18
N LEU A 117 22.47 -15.53 -21.41
CA LEU A 117 21.39 -15.49 -22.41
C LEU A 117 20.90 -16.90 -22.79
N LEU A 118 21.81 -17.88 -22.91
CA LEU A 118 21.42 -19.27 -23.14
C LEU A 118 20.63 -19.86 -21.95
N LEU A 119 21.02 -19.54 -20.71
CA LEU A 119 20.29 -19.96 -19.51
C LEU A 119 18.89 -19.35 -19.50
N LEU A 120 18.77 -18.04 -19.73
CA LEU A 120 17.49 -17.36 -19.84
C LEU A 120 16.60 -17.99 -20.94
N GLY A 121 17.17 -18.29 -22.10
CA GLY A 121 16.43 -18.95 -23.18
C GLY A 121 15.88 -20.33 -22.79
N ASN A 122 16.63 -21.10 -21.98
CA ASN A 122 16.16 -22.38 -21.46
C ASN A 122 15.06 -22.19 -20.41
N GLU A 123 15.25 -21.26 -19.46
CA GLU A 123 14.25 -20.94 -18.43
C GLU A 123 12.93 -20.47 -19.05
N LEU A 124 12.99 -19.59 -20.06
CA LEU A 124 11.80 -19.14 -20.80
C LEU A 124 11.13 -20.27 -21.57
N SER A 125 11.91 -21.17 -22.17
CA SER A 125 11.36 -22.35 -22.86
C SER A 125 10.63 -23.28 -21.87
N ASP A 126 11.20 -23.49 -20.69
CA ASP A 126 10.61 -24.33 -19.64
C ASP A 126 9.36 -23.69 -19.03
N MET A 127 9.36 -22.37 -18.84
CA MET A 127 8.20 -21.62 -18.34
C MET A 127 7.06 -21.58 -19.37
N ALA A 128 7.37 -21.34 -20.64
CA ALA A 128 6.38 -21.32 -21.72
C ALA A 128 5.80 -22.72 -22.02
N GLY A 129 6.56 -23.79 -21.73
CA GLY A 129 6.10 -25.17 -21.88
C GLY A 129 5.12 -25.65 -20.80
N GLN A 130 4.93 -24.90 -19.72
CA GLN A 130 4.06 -25.27 -18.59
C GLN A 130 2.65 -24.67 -18.75
N PRO A 131 1.58 -25.48 -18.88
CA PRO A 131 0.22 -24.99 -19.17
C PRO A 131 -0.42 -24.11 -18.08
N ARG A 132 0.19 -24.01 -16.89
CA ARG A 132 -0.34 -23.24 -15.74
C ARG A 132 0.20 -21.82 -15.66
N ASN A 133 1.24 -21.49 -16.42
CA ASN A 133 1.88 -20.18 -16.33
C ASN A 133 1.10 -19.14 -17.15
N ASN A 134 0.84 -17.98 -16.54
CA ASN A 134 0.25 -16.85 -17.24
C ASN A 134 1.31 -16.21 -18.17
N VAL A 135 0.91 -15.85 -19.39
CA VAL A 135 1.77 -15.18 -20.37
C VAL A 135 2.36 -13.88 -19.81
N ALA A 136 1.57 -13.12 -19.03
CA ALA A 136 2.03 -11.88 -18.40
C ALA A 136 3.21 -12.11 -17.45
N ASP A 137 3.17 -13.19 -16.65
CA ASP A 137 4.22 -13.52 -15.69
C ASP A 137 5.51 -13.96 -16.40
N VAL A 138 5.39 -14.71 -17.50
CA VAL A 138 6.54 -15.14 -18.32
C VAL A 138 7.21 -13.93 -18.99
N LEU A 139 6.42 -12.97 -19.49
CA LEU A 139 6.94 -11.74 -20.09
C LEU A 139 7.63 -10.84 -19.04
N ALA A 140 7.01 -10.66 -17.87
CA ALA A 140 7.60 -9.88 -16.79
C ALA A 140 8.93 -10.48 -16.31
N PHE A 141 9.00 -11.81 -16.18
CA PHE A 141 10.23 -12.52 -15.86
C PHE A 141 11.32 -12.32 -16.93
N ALA A 142 10.95 -12.43 -18.21
CA ALA A 142 11.88 -12.21 -19.33
C ALA A 142 12.46 -10.78 -19.30
N GLU A 143 11.60 -9.78 -19.12
CA GLU A 143 12.00 -8.37 -19.07
C GLU A 143 12.95 -8.10 -17.90
N GLN A 144 12.62 -8.58 -16.69
CA GLN A 144 13.46 -8.40 -15.51
C GLN A 144 14.84 -9.03 -15.69
N LYS A 145 14.91 -10.25 -16.23
CA LYS A 145 16.18 -10.97 -16.42
C LYS A 145 17.02 -10.36 -17.55
N LEU A 146 16.41 -9.96 -18.67
CA LEU A 146 17.11 -9.26 -19.74
C LEU A 146 17.66 -7.92 -19.27
N PHE A 147 16.89 -7.18 -18.48
CA PHE A 147 17.32 -5.91 -17.92
C PHE A 147 18.50 -6.08 -16.97
N ALA A 148 18.50 -7.12 -16.13
CA ALA A 148 19.63 -7.42 -15.25
C ALA A 148 20.91 -7.76 -16.03
N ILE A 149 20.82 -8.53 -17.11
CA ILE A 149 21.94 -8.85 -18.00
C ILE A 149 22.44 -7.58 -18.73
N ALA A 150 21.54 -6.67 -19.09
CA ALA A 150 21.91 -5.40 -19.72
C ALA A 150 22.58 -4.42 -18.73
N GLN A 151 22.18 -4.43 -17.46
CA GLN A 151 22.74 -3.56 -16.43
C GLN A 151 24.17 -3.95 -16.04
N SER A 152 24.52 -5.24 -16.00
CA SER A 152 25.88 -5.67 -15.68
C SER A 152 26.94 -5.13 -16.64
N HIS A 153 26.53 -4.70 -17.84
CA HIS A 153 27.39 -4.09 -18.85
C HIS A 153 27.46 -2.55 -18.75
N GLN A 154 26.58 -1.93 -17.93
CA GLN A 154 26.40 -0.48 -17.80
C GLN A 154 26.88 0.11 -16.47
N ASP A 155 27.58 -0.65 -15.62
CA ASP A 155 28.42 -0.05 -14.58
C ASP A 155 29.60 0.66 -15.26
N GLY A 156 29.30 1.83 -15.84
CA GLY A 156 30.26 2.78 -16.34
C GLY A 156 31.22 3.10 -15.20
N GLY A 157 32.48 2.72 -15.39
CA GLY A 157 33.53 3.00 -14.43
C GLY A 157 33.58 4.48 -14.04
N LEU A 158 34.25 4.74 -12.91
CA LEU A 158 34.57 6.09 -12.44
C LEU A 158 35.06 6.95 -13.61
N THR A 159 34.28 7.97 -13.97
CA THR A 159 34.65 8.89 -15.04
C THR A 159 35.59 9.95 -14.47
N ASP A 160 36.72 10.20 -15.13
CA ASP A 160 37.63 11.29 -14.73
C ASP A 160 36.90 12.64 -14.82
N ILE A 161 36.90 13.37 -13.71
CA ILE A 161 36.30 14.71 -13.60
C ILE A 161 36.92 15.66 -14.62
N SER A 162 38.21 15.50 -14.94
CA SER A 162 38.93 16.34 -15.91
C SER A 162 38.35 16.18 -17.32
N ALA A 163 38.11 14.93 -17.74
CA ALA A 163 37.47 14.63 -19.03
C ALA A 163 36.01 15.13 -19.08
N CYS A 164 35.28 15.04 -17.97
CA CYS A 164 33.94 15.62 -17.86
C CYS A 164 33.98 17.16 -17.99
N PHE A 165 34.97 17.80 -17.36
CA PHE A 165 35.14 19.24 -17.39
C PHE A 165 35.43 19.77 -18.81
N ASP A 166 36.26 19.07 -19.58
CA ASP A 166 36.53 19.41 -20.99
C ASP A 166 35.26 19.32 -21.84
N SER A 167 34.44 18.28 -21.64
CA SER A 167 33.14 18.14 -22.31
C SER A 167 32.17 19.25 -21.95
N VAL A 168 32.14 19.67 -20.67
CA VAL A 168 31.28 20.76 -20.19
C VAL A 168 31.73 22.10 -20.80
N LEU A 169 33.03 22.39 -20.80
CA LEU A 169 33.58 23.60 -21.39
C LEU A 169 33.33 23.68 -22.90
N ALA A 170 33.50 22.57 -23.62
CA ALA A 170 33.16 22.49 -25.04
C ALA A 170 31.68 22.81 -25.29
N GLY A 171 30.78 22.26 -24.46
CA GLY A 171 29.34 22.59 -24.52
C GLY A 171 29.03 24.05 -24.23
N ILE A 172 29.73 24.68 -23.28
CA ILE A 172 29.57 26.12 -22.98
C ILE A 172 30.09 26.98 -24.14
N ALA A 173 31.26 26.65 -24.70
CA ALA A 173 31.84 27.38 -25.83
C ALA A 173 30.93 27.34 -27.05
N GLN A 174 30.39 26.16 -27.37
CA GLN A 174 29.42 25.99 -28.46
C GLN A 174 28.17 26.86 -28.27
N ARG A 175 27.65 26.95 -27.04
CA ARG A 175 26.49 27.80 -26.71
C ARG A 175 26.82 29.30 -26.74
N TYR A 176 28.07 29.66 -26.45
CA TYR A 176 28.54 31.05 -26.53
C TYR A 176 28.69 31.52 -27.98
N GLU A 177 29.14 30.65 -28.88
CA GLU A 177 29.30 30.93 -30.31
C GLU A 177 27.97 30.94 -31.08
N ALA A 178 26.95 30.25 -30.56
CA ALA A 178 25.61 30.26 -31.13
C ALA A 178 24.96 31.67 -31.03
N GLU A 179 24.07 32.00 -31.98
CA GLU A 179 23.41 33.31 -32.01
C GLU A 179 22.73 33.64 -30.67
N ARG A 180 22.86 34.89 -30.21
CA ARG A 180 22.19 35.36 -28.98
C ARG A 180 20.69 35.09 -29.06
N GLY A 181 20.20 34.14 -28.25
CA GLY A 181 18.81 33.71 -28.23
C GLY A 181 18.60 32.25 -28.68
N SER A 182 19.64 31.55 -29.15
CA SER A 182 19.53 30.12 -29.43
C SER A 182 19.31 29.33 -28.14
N LEU A 183 18.21 28.58 -28.08
CA LEU A 183 17.89 27.74 -26.94
C LEU A 183 18.81 26.52 -26.92
N SER A 184 19.33 26.20 -25.73
CA SER A 184 20.22 25.06 -25.52
C SER A 184 19.48 23.72 -25.46
N GLY A 185 18.21 23.75 -25.04
CA GLY A 185 17.33 22.60 -24.96
C GLY A 185 16.21 22.63 -25.99
N THR A 186 15.28 21.68 -25.88
CA THR A 186 14.08 21.61 -26.72
C THR A 186 13.16 22.81 -26.43
N PRO A 187 12.78 23.62 -27.44
CA PRO A 187 11.99 24.81 -27.22
C PRO A 187 10.56 24.47 -26.80
N SER A 188 10.03 25.19 -25.82
CA SER A 188 8.61 25.10 -25.44
C SER A 188 7.70 25.86 -26.40
N GLY A 189 8.26 26.86 -27.10
CA GLY A 189 7.53 27.81 -27.94
C GLY A 189 6.75 28.85 -27.14
N LEU A 190 7.01 28.94 -25.82
CA LEU A 190 6.53 30.00 -24.95
C LEU A 190 7.74 30.84 -24.53
N GLU A 191 7.90 32.01 -25.14
CA GLU A 191 9.10 32.85 -24.98
C GLU A 191 9.49 33.10 -23.50
N GLN A 192 8.51 33.36 -22.65
CA GLN A 192 8.74 33.60 -21.22
C GLN A 192 9.23 32.34 -20.49
N LEU A 193 8.74 31.16 -20.88
CA LEU A 193 9.18 29.90 -20.29
C LEU A 193 10.58 29.54 -20.79
N ASP A 194 10.81 29.69 -22.09
CA ASP A 194 12.10 29.43 -22.73
C ASP A 194 13.20 30.38 -22.21
N ALA A 195 12.86 31.63 -21.88
CA ALA A 195 13.79 32.56 -21.22
C ALA A 195 14.20 32.10 -19.81
N LEU A 196 13.33 31.38 -19.09
CA LEU A 196 13.60 30.87 -17.76
C LEU A 196 14.34 29.53 -17.77
N THR A 197 14.02 28.66 -18.73
CA THR A 197 14.55 27.28 -18.80
C THR A 197 15.70 27.10 -19.79
N CYS A 198 15.89 28.06 -20.70
CA CYS A 198 16.76 27.91 -21.88
C CYS A 198 16.36 26.71 -22.76
N GLY A 199 15.07 26.40 -22.79
CA GLY A 199 14.50 25.18 -23.37
C GLY A 199 14.61 23.98 -22.41
N PHE A 200 13.91 22.90 -22.73
CA PHE A 200 13.93 21.65 -21.97
C PHE A 200 15.25 20.90 -22.20
N GLN A 201 16.06 20.74 -21.15
CA GLN A 201 17.40 20.18 -21.26
C GLN A 201 17.37 18.64 -21.45
N PRO A 202 18.35 18.07 -22.16
CA PRO A 202 18.56 16.62 -22.17
C PRO A 202 18.79 16.07 -20.76
N ALA A 203 18.32 14.84 -20.50
CA ALA A 203 18.38 14.13 -19.23
C ALA A 203 17.48 14.67 -18.08
N ASP A 204 16.82 15.81 -18.24
CA ASP A 204 15.87 16.32 -17.25
C ASP A 204 14.51 15.61 -17.31
N LEU A 205 13.94 15.31 -16.14
CA LEU A 205 12.54 14.89 -15.99
C LEU A 205 11.66 16.09 -15.63
N ILE A 206 10.83 16.54 -16.58
CA ILE A 206 9.95 17.70 -16.41
C ILE A 206 8.53 17.25 -16.06
N ILE A 207 8.05 17.65 -14.88
CA ILE A 207 6.72 17.27 -14.36
C ILE A 207 5.77 18.47 -14.44
N ALA A 208 4.73 18.36 -15.27
CA ALA A 208 3.65 19.35 -15.35
C ALA A 208 2.42 18.88 -14.54
N ALA A 209 2.23 19.43 -13.34
CA ALA A 209 1.11 19.12 -12.45
C ALA A 209 0.02 20.20 -12.49
N ALA A 210 -1.24 19.78 -12.60
CA ALA A 210 -2.40 20.68 -12.55
C ALA A 210 -3.63 19.93 -12.06
N ARG A 211 -4.60 20.66 -11.47
CA ARG A 211 -5.91 20.09 -11.11
C ARG A 211 -6.67 19.59 -12.35
N PRO A 212 -7.61 18.64 -12.21
CA PRO A 212 -8.50 18.23 -13.30
C PRO A 212 -9.16 19.44 -13.97
N SER A 213 -9.32 19.38 -15.30
CA SER A 213 -9.94 20.42 -16.13
C SER A 213 -9.17 21.75 -16.27
N VAL A 214 -7.99 21.92 -15.68
CA VAL A 214 -7.18 23.15 -15.81
C VAL A 214 -6.50 23.27 -17.18
N GLY A 215 -6.33 22.16 -17.91
CA GLY A 215 -5.77 22.17 -19.27
C GLY A 215 -4.38 21.53 -19.42
N LYS A 216 -3.97 20.65 -18.50
CA LYS A 216 -2.69 19.91 -18.56
C LYS A 216 -2.39 19.32 -19.95
N THR A 217 -3.37 18.64 -20.55
CA THR A 217 -3.20 18.03 -21.89
C THR A 217 -3.09 19.07 -22.99
N ALA A 218 -3.83 20.18 -22.91
CA ALA A 218 -3.75 21.26 -23.89
C ALA A 218 -2.37 21.94 -23.84
N PHE A 219 -1.87 22.18 -22.64
CA PHE A 219 -0.51 22.67 -22.41
C PHE A 219 0.54 21.71 -22.99
N ALA A 220 0.49 20.42 -22.65
CA ALA A 220 1.43 19.43 -23.16
C ALA A 220 1.43 19.31 -24.70
N LEU A 221 0.25 19.31 -25.33
CA LEU A 221 0.14 19.26 -26.79
C LEU A 221 0.71 20.53 -27.46
N THR A 222 0.57 21.70 -26.82
CA THR A 222 1.16 22.95 -27.30
C THR A 222 2.68 22.86 -27.33
N LEU A 223 3.28 22.32 -26.26
CA LEU A 223 4.73 22.08 -26.19
C LEU A 223 5.19 21.12 -27.32
N CYS A 224 4.45 20.03 -27.54
CA CYS A 224 4.77 19.06 -28.59
C CYS A 224 4.73 19.68 -30.00
N VAL A 225 3.68 20.44 -30.30
CA VAL A 225 3.52 21.16 -31.57
C VAL A 225 4.67 22.13 -31.80
N ASN A 226 5.02 22.93 -30.79
CA ASN A 226 6.12 23.88 -30.91
C ASN A 226 7.48 23.21 -31.06
N ALA A 227 7.75 22.13 -30.33
CA ALA A 227 8.97 21.35 -30.49
C ALA A 227 9.10 20.80 -31.92
N LEU A 228 8.01 20.25 -32.49
CA LEU A 228 8.00 19.76 -33.87
C LEU A 228 8.16 20.88 -34.91
N MET A 229 7.62 22.07 -34.67
CA MET A 229 7.77 23.22 -35.57
C MET A 229 9.17 23.81 -35.53
N LEU A 230 9.75 23.95 -34.33
CA LEU A 230 11.02 24.66 -34.13
C LEU A 230 12.25 23.77 -34.29
N LEU A 231 12.12 22.45 -34.13
CA LEU A 231 13.20 21.47 -34.34
C LEU A 231 12.85 20.45 -35.43
N PRO A 232 12.99 20.81 -36.72
CA PRO A 232 12.55 19.99 -37.85
C PRO A 232 13.23 18.61 -37.95
N ALA A 233 14.41 18.43 -37.34
CA ALA A 233 15.15 17.17 -37.36
C ALA A 233 14.76 16.20 -36.23
N GLN A 234 14.04 16.66 -35.20
CA GLN A 234 13.78 15.87 -34.00
C GLN A 234 12.34 15.30 -34.00
N PRO A 235 12.15 14.04 -33.59
CA PRO A 235 10.83 13.46 -33.36
C PRO A 235 10.31 13.77 -31.95
N VAL A 236 8.99 13.71 -31.78
CA VAL A 236 8.27 13.79 -30.51
C VAL A 236 7.36 12.58 -30.37
N GLN A 237 7.45 11.90 -29.23
CA GLN A 237 6.60 10.76 -28.92
C GLN A 237 5.59 11.11 -27.82
N ILE A 238 4.31 10.79 -28.07
CA ILE A 238 3.22 11.06 -27.13
C ILE A 238 2.64 9.74 -26.63
N TYR A 239 2.62 9.60 -25.30
CA TYR A 239 1.93 8.53 -24.59
C TYR A 239 0.74 9.11 -23.84
N SER A 240 -0.46 8.65 -24.17
CA SER A 240 -1.70 9.12 -23.55
C SER A 240 -2.46 7.97 -22.91
N MET A 241 -2.65 8.05 -21.60
CA MET A 241 -3.42 7.06 -20.84
C MET A 241 -4.90 7.44 -20.68
N GLU A 242 -5.25 8.72 -20.84
CA GLU A 242 -6.60 9.23 -20.61
C GLU A 242 -7.41 9.31 -21.93
N MET A 243 -6.80 9.91 -22.97
CA MET A 243 -7.45 10.19 -24.25
C MET A 243 -7.04 9.19 -25.34
N SER A 244 -7.96 8.87 -26.26
CA SER A 244 -7.64 8.08 -27.46
C SER A 244 -6.83 8.88 -28.48
N ALA A 245 -6.18 8.17 -29.41
CA ALA A 245 -5.47 8.76 -30.55
C ALA A 245 -6.33 9.75 -31.34
N GLU A 246 -7.55 9.36 -31.69
CA GLU A 246 -8.50 10.19 -32.43
C GLU A 246 -8.82 11.49 -31.68
N GLN A 247 -8.99 11.41 -30.35
CA GLN A 247 -9.29 12.59 -29.54
C GLN A 247 -8.10 13.56 -29.42
N LEU A 248 -6.86 13.04 -29.43
CA LEU A 248 -5.66 13.87 -29.48
C LEU A 248 -5.49 14.50 -30.86
N LEU A 249 -5.70 13.71 -31.93
CA LEU A 249 -5.61 14.18 -33.30
C LEU A 249 -6.58 15.33 -33.57
N LEU A 250 -7.83 15.23 -33.10
CA LEU A 250 -8.81 16.32 -33.18
C LEU A 250 -8.33 17.60 -32.46
N ARG A 251 -7.62 17.46 -31.34
CA ARG A 251 -7.03 18.62 -30.64
C ARG A 251 -5.86 19.21 -31.40
N LEU A 252 -5.01 18.38 -32.00
CA LEU A 252 -3.89 18.83 -32.84
C LEU A 252 -4.39 19.56 -34.09
N VAL A 253 -5.41 19.04 -34.78
CA VAL A 253 -6.07 19.72 -35.91
C VAL A 253 -6.67 21.05 -35.47
N SER A 254 -7.33 21.08 -34.30
CA SER A 254 -7.86 22.33 -33.73
C SER A 254 -6.76 23.36 -33.42
N LEU A 255 -5.63 22.92 -32.87
CA LEU A 255 -4.46 23.75 -32.55
C LEU A 255 -3.80 24.32 -33.81
N LEU A 256 -3.60 23.49 -34.83
CA LEU A 256 -2.95 23.88 -36.09
C LEU A 256 -3.85 24.75 -36.96
N GLY A 257 -5.09 24.30 -37.20
CA GLY A 257 -6.03 24.96 -38.11
C GLY A 257 -6.81 26.11 -37.47
N ARG A 258 -6.65 26.33 -36.17
CA ARG A 258 -7.41 27.32 -35.38
C ARG A 258 -8.93 27.18 -35.51
N VAL A 259 -9.41 25.95 -35.72
CA VAL A 259 -10.84 25.62 -35.81
C VAL A 259 -11.36 25.21 -34.43
N SER A 260 -12.56 25.65 -34.07
CA SER A 260 -13.17 25.31 -32.78
C SER A 260 -13.37 23.79 -32.62
N GLN A 261 -12.89 23.25 -31.50
CA GLN A 261 -13.06 21.82 -31.18
C GLN A 261 -14.54 21.41 -31.05
N ALA A 262 -15.41 22.32 -30.61
CA ALA A 262 -16.85 22.06 -30.55
C ALA A 262 -17.45 21.88 -31.95
N ARG A 263 -17.03 22.72 -32.91
CA ARG A 263 -17.45 22.64 -34.33
C ARG A 263 -16.91 21.38 -35.01
N LEU A 264 -15.66 21.03 -34.75
CA LEU A 264 -15.07 19.76 -35.22
C LEU A 264 -15.84 18.54 -34.71
N ARG A 265 -16.39 18.61 -33.49
CA ARG A 265 -17.17 17.51 -32.90
C ARG A 265 -18.62 17.49 -33.39
N SER A 266 -19.25 18.65 -33.57
CA SER A 266 -20.64 18.74 -34.03
C SER A 266 -20.78 18.51 -35.53
N GLY A 267 -19.70 18.66 -36.30
CA GLY A 267 -19.72 18.62 -37.76
C GLY A 267 -20.25 19.90 -38.41
N ASP A 268 -20.52 20.93 -37.62
CA ASP A 268 -20.99 22.25 -38.08
C ASP A 268 -19.78 23.09 -38.53
N LEU A 269 -19.31 22.81 -39.75
CA LEU A 269 -18.08 23.34 -40.31
C LEU A 269 -18.38 24.17 -41.57
N SER A 270 -17.81 25.37 -41.63
CA SER A 270 -17.82 26.20 -42.83
C SER A 270 -16.81 25.69 -43.86
N ASP A 271 -16.93 26.16 -45.11
CA ASP A 271 -15.97 25.82 -46.17
C ASP A 271 -14.54 26.26 -45.80
N ASP A 272 -14.40 27.40 -45.12
CA ASP A 272 -13.11 27.89 -44.60
C ASP A 272 -12.55 26.95 -43.52
N ASP A 273 -13.40 26.42 -42.62
CA ASP A 273 -12.97 25.46 -41.60
C ASP A 273 -12.47 24.16 -42.26
N TRP A 274 -13.18 23.67 -43.29
CA TRP A 274 -12.74 22.49 -44.07
C TRP A 274 -11.39 22.72 -44.74
N GLN A 275 -11.13 23.92 -45.26
CA GLN A 275 -9.84 24.27 -45.82
C GLN A 275 -8.74 24.25 -44.75
N GLN A 276 -8.96 24.83 -43.57
CA GLN A 276 -7.99 24.82 -42.46
C GLN A 276 -7.72 23.41 -41.92
N ILE A 277 -8.74 22.57 -41.85
CA ILE A 277 -8.60 21.15 -41.49
C ILE A 277 -7.73 20.43 -42.51
N GLY A 278 -7.96 20.64 -43.81
CA GLY A 278 -7.15 20.04 -44.88
C GLY A 278 -5.68 20.43 -44.80
N ILE A 279 -5.38 21.71 -44.57
CA ILE A 279 -4.01 22.20 -44.38
C ILE A 279 -3.35 21.53 -43.16
N SER A 280 -4.06 21.50 -42.03
CA SER A 280 -3.57 20.90 -40.79
C SER A 280 -3.33 19.40 -40.92
N ALA A 281 -4.25 18.70 -41.58
CA ALA A 281 -4.13 17.27 -41.86
C ALA A 281 -2.89 16.99 -42.71
N ASN A 282 -2.62 17.78 -43.75
CA ASN A 282 -1.44 17.62 -44.58
C ASN A 282 -0.12 17.78 -43.79
N VAL A 283 -0.02 18.76 -42.89
CA VAL A 283 1.15 18.90 -42.01
C VAL A 283 1.35 17.63 -41.16
N LEU A 284 0.27 17.14 -40.54
CA LEU A 284 0.30 15.96 -39.68
C LEU A 284 0.68 14.69 -40.45
N THR A 285 0.10 14.48 -41.64
CA THR A 285 0.26 13.22 -42.40
C THR A 285 1.49 13.19 -43.29
N THR A 286 2.11 14.33 -43.56
CA THR A 286 3.17 14.45 -44.57
C THR A 286 4.45 14.97 -43.93
N GLU A 287 4.41 16.13 -43.28
CA GLU A 287 5.60 16.72 -42.66
C GLU A 287 5.98 16.04 -41.34
N TRP A 288 4.98 15.64 -40.55
CA TRP A 288 5.21 15.06 -39.21
C TRP A 288 5.01 13.55 -39.15
N LYS A 289 4.76 12.89 -40.28
CA LYS A 289 4.44 11.45 -40.33
C LYS A 289 5.41 10.56 -39.55
N ASP A 290 6.71 10.77 -39.78
CA ASP A 290 7.78 9.96 -39.17
C ASP A 290 8.36 10.63 -37.91
N ARG A 291 7.79 11.77 -37.49
CA ARG A 291 8.29 12.61 -36.41
C ARG A 291 7.34 12.69 -35.23
N LEU A 292 6.03 12.63 -35.47
CA LEU A 292 5.02 12.56 -34.43
C LEU A 292 4.58 11.11 -34.27
N LEU A 293 5.19 10.43 -33.30
CA LEU A 293 4.92 9.04 -33.00
C LEU A 293 3.93 8.95 -31.85
N GLN A 294 2.82 8.26 -32.04
CA GLN A 294 1.92 7.94 -30.96
C GLN A 294 2.16 6.51 -30.48
N GLY A 295 2.49 6.36 -29.20
CA GLY A 295 2.48 5.05 -28.56
C GLY A 295 1.04 4.58 -28.37
N ASN A 296 0.66 3.48 -29.02
CA ASN A 296 -0.61 2.82 -28.74
C ASN A 296 -0.45 1.91 -27.52
N PHE A 297 -1.10 2.27 -26.41
CA PHE A 297 -1.69 1.24 -25.57
C PHE A 297 -3.04 0.91 -26.22
N GLU A 298 -3.10 -0.14 -27.04
CA GLU A 298 -4.35 -0.57 -27.65
C GLU A 298 -5.40 -0.76 -26.56
N ARG A 299 -6.48 0.03 -26.62
CA ARG A 299 -7.71 -0.22 -25.86
C ARG A 299 -8.60 -1.17 -26.66
N GLU A 300 -8.07 -2.26 -27.20
CA GLU A 300 -8.91 -3.39 -27.58
C GLU A 300 -9.38 -4.05 -26.29
N ARG A 301 -10.54 -3.59 -25.81
CA ARG A 301 -11.13 -4.05 -24.56
C ARG A 301 -11.71 -5.44 -24.76
N SER A 302 -10.96 -6.47 -24.38
CA SER A 302 -11.58 -7.70 -23.92
C SER A 302 -12.42 -7.37 -22.68
N PRO A 303 -13.69 -7.80 -22.58
CA PRO A 303 -14.49 -7.68 -21.36
C PRO A 303 -13.84 -8.37 -20.14
N ASP A 304 -12.87 -9.26 -20.39
CA ASP A 304 -12.21 -10.08 -19.38
C ASP A 304 -10.81 -9.60 -18.96
N ASP A 305 -10.25 -8.54 -19.57
CA ASP A 305 -8.97 -7.97 -19.11
C ASP A 305 -9.20 -7.08 -17.89
N ARG A 306 -9.30 -7.76 -16.74
CA ARG A 306 -9.27 -7.17 -15.41
C ARG A 306 -7.93 -6.45 -15.27
N PHE A 307 -7.96 -5.12 -15.25
CA PHE A 307 -6.78 -4.30 -14.94
C PHE A 307 -6.02 -4.89 -13.75
N ALA A 308 -4.69 -4.91 -13.86
CA ALA A 308 -3.85 -4.89 -12.67
C ALA A 308 -4.30 -3.70 -11.81
N GLU A 309 -4.60 -3.95 -10.54
CA GLU A 309 -5.13 -2.91 -9.66
C GLU A 309 -4.17 -1.72 -9.59
N PRO A 310 -4.67 -0.48 -9.58
CA PRO A 310 -3.81 0.68 -9.43
C PRO A 310 -2.93 0.56 -8.18
N LEU A 311 -1.61 0.64 -8.34
CA LEU A 311 -0.65 0.56 -7.23
C LEU A 311 -0.67 1.82 -6.32
N MET A 312 -1.41 2.86 -6.71
CA MET A 312 -1.54 4.13 -5.98
C MET A 312 -2.99 4.60 -5.91
N GLU A 313 -3.27 5.54 -5.00
CA GLU A 313 -4.61 6.12 -4.85
C GLU A 313 -5.07 6.78 -6.16
N THR A 314 -6.17 6.28 -6.74
CA THR A 314 -6.59 6.65 -8.10
C THR A 314 -8.08 6.96 -8.16
N ALA A 315 -8.45 8.13 -8.66
CA ALA A 315 -9.85 8.48 -8.88
C ALA A 315 -10.44 7.65 -10.04
N MET A 316 -11.57 6.99 -9.82
CA MET A 316 -12.26 6.20 -10.84
C MET A 316 -13.78 6.35 -10.74
N VAL A 317 -14.47 6.02 -11.83
CA VAL A 317 -15.94 5.98 -11.85
C VAL A 317 -16.36 4.52 -11.85
N VAL A 318 -17.12 4.14 -10.83
CA VAL A 318 -17.67 2.80 -10.67
C VAL A 318 -19.20 2.85 -10.72
N THR A 319 -19.81 1.73 -11.10
CA THR A 319 -21.27 1.61 -11.03
C THR A 319 -21.70 1.13 -9.65
N LEU A 320 -22.94 1.46 -9.28
CA LEU A 320 -23.55 0.99 -8.04
C LEU A 320 -23.54 -0.55 -7.91
N GLU A 321 -23.65 -1.27 -9.04
CA GLU A 321 -23.54 -2.74 -9.10
C GLU A 321 -22.18 -3.28 -8.66
N GLN A 322 -21.11 -2.53 -8.95
CA GLN A 322 -19.72 -2.89 -8.65
C GLN A 322 -19.35 -2.57 -7.20
N LEU A 323 -20.21 -1.88 -6.44
CA LEU A 323 -19.96 -1.51 -5.05
C LEU A 323 -20.69 -2.41 -4.07
N ARG A 324 -20.01 -2.76 -2.99
CA ARG A 324 -20.56 -3.46 -1.82
C ARG A 324 -20.18 -2.72 -0.53
N PRO A 325 -21.05 -2.77 0.49
CA PRO A 325 -20.68 -2.26 1.81
C PRO A 325 -19.55 -3.10 2.39
N TYR A 326 -18.76 -2.51 3.29
CA TYR A 326 -17.78 -3.26 4.06
C TYR A 326 -18.48 -4.18 5.09
N ASP A 327 -18.15 -5.47 5.06
CA ASP A 327 -18.83 -6.52 5.84
C ASP A 327 -18.63 -6.34 7.36
N LEU A 328 -17.44 -5.95 7.79
CA LEU A 328 -17.07 -5.79 9.21
C LEU A 328 -17.31 -4.36 9.71
N ASN A 329 -18.40 -3.72 9.26
CA ASN A 329 -18.72 -2.36 9.68
C ASN A 329 -18.97 -2.31 11.20
N PRO A 330 -18.26 -1.47 11.97
CA PRO A 330 -18.48 -1.36 13.42
C PRO A 330 -19.84 -0.77 13.78
N ARG A 331 -20.49 -0.06 12.84
CA ARG A 331 -21.82 0.51 13.05
C ARG A 331 -22.90 -0.52 12.74
N LEU A 332 -23.65 -0.91 13.76
CA LEU A 332 -24.76 -1.87 13.68
C LEU A 332 -26.11 -1.14 13.65
N MET A 333 -26.19 0.03 14.29
CA MET A 333 -27.42 0.81 14.39
C MET A 333 -27.57 1.82 13.26
N ARG A 334 -28.82 2.13 12.89
CA ARG A 334 -29.12 3.13 11.86
C ARG A 334 -28.54 4.49 12.27
N ASN A 335 -27.88 5.16 11.32
CA ASN A 335 -27.29 6.47 11.58
C ASN A 335 -28.40 7.51 11.91
N PRO A 336 -28.32 8.25 13.03
CA PRO A 336 -29.30 9.28 13.37
C PRO A 336 -29.46 10.36 12.28
N TYR A 337 -28.38 10.67 11.56
CA TYR A 337 -28.37 11.69 10.50
C TYR A 337 -28.71 11.12 9.11
N TYR A 338 -29.27 9.91 9.04
CA TYR A 338 -29.54 9.24 7.76
C TYR A 338 -30.41 10.07 6.82
N ASP A 339 -31.51 10.62 7.33
CA ASP A 339 -32.49 11.35 6.53
C ASP A 339 -31.93 12.69 6.04
N ASP A 340 -31.16 13.39 6.87
CA ASP A 340 -30.45 14.63 6.49
C ASP A 340 -29.40 14.38 5.40
N ILE A 341 -28.63 13.30 5.53
CA ILE A 341 -27.64 12.89 4.51
C ILE A 341 -28.35 12.52 3.21
N LYS A 342 -29.49 11.82 3.28
CA LYS A 342 -30.30 11.46 2.09
C LYS A 342 -30.83 12.70 1.38
N ALA A 343 -31.38 13.66 2.12
CA ALA A 343 -31.85 14.92 1.56
C ALA A 343 -30.71 15.71 0.89
N SER A 344 -29.54 15.77 1.54
CA SER A 344 -28.36 16.45 0.99
C SER A 344 -27.87 15.81 -0.31
N ILE A 345 -27.72 14.47 -0.34
CA ILE A 345 -27.28 13.74 -1.55
C ILE A 345 -28.29 13.90 -2.68
N ARG A 346 -29.59 13.91 -2.38
CA ARG A 346 -30.65 14.13 -3.38
C ARG A 346 -30.54 15.50 -4.05
N GLN A 347 -30.19 16.54 -3.30
CA GLN A 347 -30.14 17.92 -3.81
C GLN A 347 -28.80 18.29 -4.48
N ARG A 348 -27.68 17.88 -3.88
CA ARG A 348 -26.32 18.32 -4.28
C ARG A 348 -25.46 17.22 -4.91
N GLY A 349 -25.84 15.95 -4.75
CA GLY A 349 -24.99 14.80 -5.09
C GLY A 349 -23.97 14.47 -3.98
N LEU A 350 -23.03 13.57 -4.26
CA LEU A 350 -21.90 13.33 -3.36
C LEU A 350 -20.82 14.39 -3.57
N ASP A 351 -20.64 15.27 -2.59
CA ASP A 351 -19.60 16.31 -2.60
C ASP A 351 -18.18 15.72 -2.43
N THR A 352 -18.05 14.62 -1.68
CA THR A 352 -16.76 13.95 -1.41
C THR A 352 -16.78 12.52 -1.96
N PRO A 353 -15.88 12.15 -2.88
CA PRO A 353 -15.84 10.81 -3.46
C PRO A 353 -15.48 9.79 -2.36
N PRO A 354 -16.25 8.71 -2.17
CA PRO A 354 -15.97 7.74 -1.13
C PRO A 354 -14.75 6.91 -1.53
N PRO A 355 -13.84 6.62 -0.59
CA PRO A 355 -12.70 5.76 -0.86
C PRO A 355 -13.16 4.31 -0.95
N ILE A 356 -12.68 3.60 -1.95
CA ILE A 356 -13.01 2.20 -2.23
C ILE A 356 -11.74 1.38 -2.33
N THR A 357 -11.81 0.10 -2.01
CA THR A 357 -10.72 -0.86 -2.20
C THR A 357 -11.29 -2.17 -2.74
N ARG A 358 -10.44 -3.13 -3.09
CA ARG A 358 -10.86 -4.43 -3.60
C ARG A 358 -10.03 -5.51 -2.92
N ARG A 359 -10.67 -6.62 -2.54
CA ARG A 359 -9.94 -7.78 -2.04
C ARG A 359 -9.31 -8.52 -3.23
N PRO A 360 -8.12 -9.12 -3.09
CA PRO A 360 -7.44 -9.81 -4.20
C PRO A 360 -8.25 -10.93 -4.87
N ASP A 361 -9.20 -11.51 -4.14
CA ASP A 361 -10.05 -12.63 -4.53
C ASP A 361 -11.47 -12.23 -4.99
N GLN A 362 -11.79 -10.93 -5.04
CA GLN A 362 -13.16 -10.44 -5.30
C GLN A 362 -13.26 -9.54 -6.54
N ASP A 363 -14.37 -9.70 -7.26
CA ASP A 363 -14.65 -8.97 -8.50
C ASP A 363 -15.35 -7.62 -8.28
N TYR A 364 -15.70 -7.29 -7.03
CA TYR A 364 -16.41 -6.09 -6.64
C TYR A 364 -15.59 -5.23 -5.67
N TYR A 365 -15.84 -3.93 -5.70
CA TYR A 365 -15.21 -2.97 -4.80
C TYR A 365 -16.00 -2.86 -3.50
N ILE A 366 -15.26 -2.70 -2.40
CA ILE A 366 -15.81 -2.43 -1.08
C ILE A 366 -15.44 -1.00 -0.65
N ILE A 367 -16.25 -0.40 0.21
CA ILE A 367 -15.90 0.88 0.84
C ILE A 367 -14.65 0.67 1.71
N ALA A 368 -13.61 1.47 1.51
CA ALA A 368 -12.35 1.34 2.24
C ALA A 368 -12.47 1.92 3.65
N ASN A 369 -12.87 3.19 3.73
CA ASN A 369 -13.05 3.93 4.99
C ASN A 369 -14.33 4.74 4.86
N GLY A 370 -15.32 4.52 5.73
CA GLY A 370 -16.41 5.48 5.92
C GLY A 370 -17.26 5.77 4.68
N GLY A 371 -18.41 5.12 4.56
CA GLY A 371 -19.25 5.34 3.36
C GLY A 371 -20.41 4.38 3.20
N ASN A 372 -20.49 3.32 4.02
CA ASN A 372 -21.59 2.35 3.97
C ASN A 372 -22.97 3.01 4.06
N THR A 373 -23.17 3.98 4.95
CA THR A 373 -24.44 4.72 5.04
C THR A 373 -24.74 5.49 3.74
N ARG A 374 -23.73 6.13 3.13
CA ARG A 374 -23.88 6.84 1.85
C ARG A 374 -24.20 5.87 0.71
N LEU A 375 -23.59 4.69 0.70
CA LEU A 375 -23.90 3.63 -0.28
C LEU A 375 -25.34 3.10 -0.14
N SER A 376 -25.83 2.91 1.09
CA SER A 376 -27.23 2.53 1.33
C SER A 376 -28.20 3.61 0.82
N ILE A 377 -27.90 4.88 1.09
CA ILE A 377 -28.69 6.02 0.61
C ILE A 377 -28.69 6.09 -0.93
N LEU A 378 -27.54 5.86 -1.58
CA LEU A 378 -27.45 5.84 -3.03
C LEU A 378 -28.27 4.71 -3.65
N ASN A 379 -28.25 3.52 -3.04
CA ASN A 379 -29.11 2.41 -3.44
C ASN A 379 -30.59 2.77 -3.34
N GLU A 380 -30.99 3.43 -2.26
CA GLU A 380 -32.37 3.86 -2.04
C GLU A 380 -32.79 4.94 -3.04
N LEU A 381 -31.96 5.97 -3.26
CA LEU A 381 -32.23 7.04 -4.23
C LEU A 381 -32.27 6.53 -5.67
N TRP A 382 -31.41 5.58 -6.05
CA TRP A 382 -31.47 4.95 -7.36
C TRP A 382 -32.77 4.17 -7.56
N ARG A 383 -33.21 3.39 -6.56
CA ARG A 383 -34.50 2.66 -6.62
C ARG A 383 -35.70 3.60 -6.74
N GLU A 384 -35.67 4.76 -6.06
CA GLU A 384 -36.75 5.76 -6.13
C GLU A 384 -36.77 6.52 -7.46
N THR A 385 -35.61 6.98 -7.93
CA THR A 385 -35.53 8.00 -8.99
C THR A 385 -35.10 7.45 -10.36
N HIS A 386 -34.38 6.33 -10.39
CA HIS A 386 -33.71 5.79 -11.58
C HIS A 386 -32.82 6.84 -12.30
N ASP A 387 -32.33 7.86 -11.58
CA ASP A 387 -31.44 8.87 -12.14
C ASP A 387 -30.01 8.34 -12.25
N LYS A 388 -29.44 8.41 -13.46
CA LYS A 388 -28.08 7.93 -13.78
C LYS A 388 -27.00 8.57 -12.91
N ARG A 389 -27.27 9.73 -12.28
CA ARG A 389 -26.36 10.39 -11.33
C ARG A 389 -26.11 9.58 -10.06
N PHE A 390 -27.06 8.76 -9.63
CA PHE A 390 -26.89 7.87 -8.47
C PHE A 390 -26.37 6.48 -8.87
N TRP A 391 -26.33 6.19 -10.17
CA TRP A 391 -25.81 4.94 -10.73
C TRP A 391 -24.29 4.95 -10.95
N ARG A 392 -23.76 6.07 -11.47
CA ARG A 392 -22.32 6.26 -11.73
C ARG A 392 -21.72 7.13 -10.65
N ILE A 393 -20.85 6.54 -9.85
CA ILE A 393 -20.32 7.18 -8.65
C ILE A 393 -18.82 7.43 -8.84
N HIS A 394 -18.39 8.65 -8.57
CA HIS A 394 -16.98 8.99 -8.51
C HIS A 394 -16.41 8.51 -7.18
N CYS A 395 -15.42 7.61 -7.24
CA CYS A 395 -14.78 7.00 -6.08
C CYS A 395 -13.27 7.20 -6.13
N LEU A 396 -12.63 7.12 -4.96
CA LEU A 396 -11.18 7.12 -4.84
C LEU A 396 -10.70 5.70 -4.54
N PHE A 397 -10.12 5.01 -5.52
CA PHE A 397 -9.56 3.69 -5.30
C PHE A 397 -8.31 3.77 -4.42
N LYS A 398 -8.25 2.95 -3.37
CA LYS A 398 -7.09 2.76 -2.49
C LYS A 398 -6.59 1.31 -2.65
N PRO A 399 -5.29 1.11 -2.91
CA PRO A 399 -4.73 -0.23 -3.03
C PRO A 399 -5.00 -1.07 -1.79
N TRP A 400 -5.26 -2.37 -1.98
CA TRP A 400 -5.43 -3.30 -0.86
C TRP A 400 -4.15 -3.32 -0.02
N GLY A 401 -4.29 -3.12 1.29
CA GLY A 401 -3.16 -3.07 2.21
C GLY A 401 -2.57 -4.43 2.59
N GLY A 402 -3.23 -5.54 2.21
CA GLY A 402 -2.78 -6.90 2.53
C GLY A 402 -1.94 -7.50 1.41
N THR A 403 -0.93 -8.30 1.76
CA THR A 403 -0.19 -9.13 0.80
C THR A 403 -0.90 -10.47 0.59
N SER A 404 -0.57 -11.21 -0.46
CA SER A 404 -1.10 -12.57 -0.69
C SER A 404 -0.81 -13.53 0.47
N GLU A 405 0.27 -13.28 1.21
CA GLU A 405 0.65 -14.04 2.40
C GLU A 405 -0.10 -13.60 3.67
N GLN A 406 -0.57 -12.35 3.73
CA GLN A 406 -1.25 -11.78 4.90
C GLN A 406 -2.46 -10.90 4.48
N PRO A 407 -3.55 -11.52 4.00
CA PRO A 407 -4.76 -10.78 3.58
C PRO A 407 -5.42 -10.03 4.75
N VAL A 408 -5.20 -10.50 5.98
CA VAL A 408 -5.76 -9.94 7.23
C VAL A 408 -5.34 -8.48 7.46
N LEU A 409 -4.16 -8.07 7.02
CA LEU A 409 -3.69 -6.69 7.17
C LEU A 409 -4.55 -5.68 6.40
N GLY A 410 -5.08 -6.09 5.24
CA GLY A 410 -5.99 -5.26 4.45
C GLY A 410 -7.35 -5.07 5.14
N GLU A 411 -7.91 -6.14 5.73
CA GLU A 411 -9.13 -6.07 6.55
C GLU A 411 -8.95 -5.16 7.75
N LEU A 412 -7.81 -5.29 8.43
CA LEU A 412 -7.47 -4.50 9.60
C LEU A 412 -7.43 -3.01 9.28
N ARG A 413 -6.78 -2.64 8.16
CA ARG A 413 -6.73 -1.26 7.67
C ARG A 413 -8.13 -0.70 7.35
N CYS A 414 -8.99 -1.50 6.71
CA CYS A 414 -10.37 -1.10 6.41
C CYS A 414 -11.20 -0.91 7.69
N LEU A 415 -11.11 -1.85 8.64
CA LEU A 415 -11.82 -1.78 9.91
C LEU A 415 -11.41 -0.55 10.72
N ILE A 416 -10.10 -0.30 10.85
CA ILE A 416 -9.56 0.87 11.57
C ILE A 416 -9.99 2.17 10.89
N GLY A 417 -9.97 2.20 9.55
CA GLY A 417 -10.48 3.33 8.77
C GLY A 417 -11.96 3.63 9.04
N HIS A 418 -12.79 2.60 9.15
CA HIS A 418 -14.21 2.76 9.52
C HIS A 418 -14.40 3.19 10.98
N LEU A 419 -13.60 2.67 11.92
CA LEU A 419 -13.64 3.09 13.33
C LEU A 419 -13.29 4.57 13.48
N ALA A 420 -12.20 5.02 12.83
CA ALA A 420 -11.75 6.41 12.88
C ALA A 420 -12.79 7.37 12.27
N GLU A 421 -13.32 7.05 11.09
CA GLU A 421 -14.31 7.91 10.43
C GLU A 421 -15.62 8.00 11.24
N ASN A 422 -16.11 6.86 11.72
CA ASN A 422 -17.37 6.84 12.46
C ASN A 422 -17.26 7.56 13.82
N ASP A 423 -16.10 7.53 14.48
CA ASP A 423 -15.86 8.32 15.70
C ASP A 423 -15.81 9.84 15.39
N LEU A 424 -15.22 10.25 14.26
CA LEU A 424 -15.13 11.66 13.85
C LEU A 424 -16.46 12.26 13.41
N HIS A 425 -17.22 11.55 12.57
CA HIS A 425 -18.37 12.10 11.86
C HIS A 425 -19.71 11.44 12.21
N GLY A 426 -19.69 10.19 12.71
CA GLY A 426 -20.88 9.36 12.87
C GLY A 426 -21.37 9.15 14.30
N LYS A 427 -20.53 9.46 15.32
CA LYS A 427 -20.70 9.13 16.74
C LYS A 427 -21.14 7.67 16.95
N LEU A 428 -20.18 6.74 17.02
CA LEU A 428 -20.45 5.35 17.43
C LEU A 428 -20.98 5.30 18.87
N SER A 429 -21.92 4.40 19.11
CA SER A 429 -22.28 4.03 20.49
C SER A 429 -21.08 3.35 21.19
N PHE A 430 -21.08 3.36 22.51
CA PHE A 430 -20.00 2.74 23.28
C PHE A 430 -19.86 1.25 22.95
N ILE A 431 -20.98 0.55 22.75
CA ILE A 431 -21.00 -0.88 22.45
C ILE A 431 -20.50 -1.20 21.03
N GLU A 432 -20.89 -0.40 20.02
CA GLU A 432 -20.38 -0.55 18.64
C GLU A 432 -18.87 -0.35 18.59
N ARG A 433 -18.36 0.64 19.33
CA ARG A 433 -16.92 0.88 19.47
C ARG A 433 -16.22 -0.30 20.15
N ALA A 434 -16.80 -0.86 21.21
CA ALA A 434 -16.24 -2.01 21.91
C ALA A 434 -16.17 -3.26 21.00
N LEU A 435 -17.25 -3.56 20.29
CA LEU A 435 -17.30 -4.68 19.33
C LEU A 435 -16.29 -4.52 18.20
N GLY A 436 -16.17 -3.32 17.63
CA GLY A 436 -15.21 -3.04 16.58
C GLY A 436 -13.75 -3.19 17.04
N ILE A 437 -13.41 -2.75 18.25
CA ILE A 437 -12.07 -2.92 18.82
C ILE A 437 -11.79 -4.39 19.15
N ASN A 438 -12.76 -5.14 19.68
CA ASN A 438 -12.60 -6.56 19.91
C ASN A 438 -12.38 -7.31 18.58
N LYS A 439 -13.08 -6.91 17.51
CA LYS A 439 -12.86 -7.49 16.18
C LYS A 439 -11.47 -7.15 15.63
N ALA A 440 -10.99 -5.92 15.84
CA ALA A 440 -9.62 -5.56 15.48
C ALA A 440 -8.59 -6.40 16.25
N ARG A 441 -8.82 -6.66 17.54
CA ARG A 441 -7.99 -7.55 18.35
C ARG A 441 -7.95 -8.97 17.79
N GLU A 442 -9.09 -9.55 17.41
CA GLU A 442 -9.15 -10.87 16.77
C GLU A 442 -8.32 -10.92 15.48
N LEU A 443 -8.40 -9.87 14.64
CA LEU A 443 -7.62 -9.78 13.41
C LEU A 443 -6.11 -9.62 13.70
N TYR A 444 -5.73 -8.82 14.69
CA TYR A 444 -4.33 -8.73 15.12
C TYR A 444 -3.81 -10.07 15.64
N GLN A 445 -4.61 -10.82 16.40
CA GLN A 445 -4.21 -12.12 16.96
C GLN A 445 -3.96 -13.19 15.90
N GLN A 446 -4.62 -13.08 14.74
CA GLN A 446 -4.36 -13.98 13.60
C GLN A 446 -2.98 -13.73 12.97
N VAL A 447 -2.44 -12.51 13.11
CA VAL A 447 -1.11 -12.14 12.61
C VAL A 447 -0.05 -12.28 13.70
N LEU A 448 -0.40 -11.98 14.95
CA LEU A 448 0.49 -11.94 16.12
C LEU A 448 -0.09 -12.87 17.20
N CYS A 449 0.52 -14.02 17.46
CA CYS A 449 -0.05 -15.12 18.25
C CYS A 449 -0.70 -14.73 19.60
N GLN A 450 -0.19 -13.71 20.30
CA GLN A 450 -0.79 -13.13 21.51
C GLN A 450 -0.53 -11.63 21.56
N LEU A 451 -1.54 -10.87 22.02
CA LEU A 451 -1.48 -9.42 22.13
C LEU A 451 -1.99 -8.98 23.51
N SER A 452 -1.16 -8.28 24.27
CA SER A 452 -1.60 -7.61 25.51
C SER A 452 -2.45 -6.37 25.19
N GLN A 453 -3.25 -5.91 26.15
CA GLN A 453 -4.06 -4.69 25.99
C GLN A 453 -3.21 -3.44 25.69
N ARG A 454 -1.97 -3.40 26.19
CA ARG A 454 -1.04 -2.30 25.95
C ARG A 454 -0.51 -2.33 24.51
N GLU A 455 -0.10 -3.50 24.03
CA GLU A 455 0.32 -3.68 22.64
C GLU A 455 -0.83 -3.40 21.67
N LEU A 456 -2.07 -3.82 22.00
CA LEU A 456 -3.25 -3.47 21.21
C LEU A 456 -3.45 -1.96 21.07
N ALA A 457 -3.29 -1.22 22.17
CA ALA A 457 -3.39 0.24 22.16
C ALA A 457 -2.29 0.88 21.31
N GLU A 458 -1.06 0.37 21.37
CA GLU A 458 0.07 0.85 20.59
C GLU A 458 -0.12 0.58 19.09
N HIS A 459 -0.53 -0.63 18.71
CA HIS A 459 -0.81 -0.99 17.32
C HIS A 459 -1.97 -0.18 16.73
N LEU A 460 -3.10 -0.07 17.44
CA LEU A 460 -4.23 0.77 17.00
C LEU A 460 -3.81 2.24 16.82
N ARG A 461 -2.97 2.76 17.71
CA ARG A 461 -2.45 4.13 17.62
C ARG A 461 -1.56 4.31 16.38
N ASN A 462 -0.68 3.36 16.09
CA ASN A 462 0.22 3.41 14.93
C ASN A 462 -0.57 3.36 13.61
N ASP A 463 -1.67 2.61 13.59
CA ASP A 463 -2.54 2.44 12.42
C ASP A 463 -3.59 3.56 12.26
N GLY A 464 -3.55 4.59 13.11
CA GLY A 464 -4.35 5.81 12.96
C GLY A 464 -5.58 5.92 13.86
N TYR A 465 -5.72 5.03 14.86
CA TYR A 465 -6.82 5.07 15.83
C TYR A 465 -6.30 5.17 17.28
N PRO A 466 -6.11 6.39 17.82
CA PRO A 466 -5.56 6.57 19.16
C PRO A 466 -6.57 6.20 20.24
N ILE A 467 -6.26 5.15 21.02
CA ILE A 467 -7.04 4.74 22.19
C ILE A 467 -6.12 4.37 23.37
N HIS A 468 -6.57 4.66 24.59
CA HIS A 468 -5.82 4.35 25.80
C HIS A 468 -6.18 2.93 26.32
N GLN A 469 -5.19 2.21 26.88
CA GLN A 469 -5.37 0.84 27.42
C GLN A 469 -6.52 0.75 28.44
N SER A 470 -6.69 1.75 29.29
CA SER A 470 -7.79 1.78 30.27
C SER A 470 -9.19 1.84 29.63
N HIS A 471 -9.32 2.32 28.39
CA HIS A 471 -10.59 2.28 27.67
C HIS A 471 -10.83 0.90 27.05
N ILE A 472 -9.77 0.28 26.50
CA ILE A 472 -9.82 -1.10 25.96
C ILE A 472 -10.27 -2.06 27.07
N SER A 473 -9.65 -1.98 28.25
CA SER A 473 -10.00 -2.83 29.39
C SER A 473 -11.48 -2.72 29.79
N ARG A 474 -12.03 -1.50 29.82
CA ARG A 474 -13.47 -1.31 30.11
C ARG A 474 -14.36 -1.88 29.01
N MET A 475 -13.96 -1.73 27.75
CA MET A 475 -14.70 -2.28 26.61
C MET A 475 -14.72 -3.81 26.65
N GLU A 476 -13.59 -4.44 26.91
CA GLU A 476 -13.50 -5.90 27.09
C GLU A 476 -14.40 -6.39 28.24
N GLN A 477 -14.34 -5.73 29.40
CA GLN A 477 -15.22 -6.05 30.54
C GLN A 477 -16.70 -5.86 30.21
N THR A 478 -17.04 -4.86 29.39
CA THR A 478 -18.42 -4.63 28.95
C THR A 478 -18.90 -5.78 28.07
N LEU A 479 -18.07 -6.24 27.14
CA LEU A 479 -18.39 -7.37 26.25
C LEU A 479 -18.48 -8.69 27.00
N GLU A 480 -17.64 -8.88 28.02
CA GLU A 480 -17.59 -10.10 28.82
C GLU A 480 -18.76 -10.19 29.82
N TYR A 481 -19.06 -9.09 30.53
CA TYR A 481 -19.98 -9.13 31.68
C TYR A 481 -21.33 -8.48 31.45
N LEU A 482 -21.42 -7.45 30.59
CA LEU A 482 -22.66 -6.68 30.44
C LEU A 482 -23.43 -7.09 29.17
N LEU A 483 -22.72 -7.32 28.06
CA LEU A 483 -23.35 -7.70 26.79
C LEU A 483 -24.20 -8.99 26.85
N PRO A 484 -23.79 -10.06 27.57
CA PRO A 484 -24.62 -11.26 27.70
C PRO A 484 -25.90 -11.03 28.51
N CYS A 485 -25.94 -10.01 29.38
CA CYS A 485 -27.01 -9.80 30.34
C CYS A 485 -28.02 -8.72 29.89
N ILE A 486 -27.53 -7.60 29.32
CA ILE A 486 -28.34 -6.44 28.95
C ILE A 486 -28.05 -5.95 27.51
N PRO A 487 -28.19 -6.79 26.47
CA PRO A 487 -27.89 -6.41 25.10
C PRO A 487 -28.73 -5.23 24.60
N GLU A 488 -30.04 -5.23 24.85
CA GLU A 488 -30.97 -4.22 24.32
C GLU A 488 -30.66 -2.83 24.88
N VAL A 489 -30.36 -2.72 26.17
CA VAL A 489 -29.99 -1.45 26.81
C VAL A 489 -28.67 -0.91 26.28
N LEU A 490 -27.69 -1.78 26.02
CA LEU A 490 -26.42 -1.37 25.44
C LEU A 490 -26.60 -0.85 23.99
N TYR A 491 -27.38 -1.56 23.16
CA TYR A 491 -27.66 -1.13 21.78
C TYR A 491 -28.61 0.07 21.68
N ALA A 492 -29.45 0.31 22.69
CA ALA A 492 -30.25 1.52 22.81
C ALA A 492 -29.40 2.80 23.03
N GLY A 493 -28.09 2.66 23.21
CA GLY A 493 -27.14 3.77 23.24
C GLY A 493 -26.62 4.12 24.63
N MET A 494 -26.53 3.13 25.53
CA MET A 494 -25.97 3.33 26.87
C MET A 494 -24.60 4.03 26.79
N GLY A 495 -24.49 5.14 27.53
CA GLY A 495 -23.31 5.99 27.50
C GLY A 495 -22.17 5.44 28.37
N ARG A 496 -20.92 5.83 28.03
CA ARG A 496 -19.72 5.49 28.81
C ARG A 496 -19.86 5.70 30.34
N PRO A 497 -20.41 6.81 30.85
CA PRO A 497 -20.50 7.02 32.30
C PRO A 497 -21.39 5.98 33.02
N GLN A 498 -22.44 5.49 32.35
CA GLN A 498 -23.34 4.47 32.90
C GLN A 498 -22.66 3.11 32.93
N VAL A 499 -21.96 2.74 31.85
CA VAL A 499 -21.15 1.52 31.78
C VAL A 499 -20.08 1.50 32.85
N GLU A 500 -19.33 2.59 33.02
CA GLU A 500 -18.27 2.68 34.06
C GLU A 500 -18.82 2.50 35.48
N LYS A 501 -20.00 3.07 35.77
CA LYS A 501 -20.68 2.88 37.05
C LYS A 501 -21.08 1.42 37.27
N LEU A 502 -21.69 0.76 36.28
CA LEU A 502 -22.08 -0.65 36.39
C LEU A 502 -20.87 -1.59 36.58
N LEU A 503 -19.77 -1.33 35.87
CA LEU A 503 -18.54 -2.11 36.04
C LEU A 503 -17.93 -1.89 37.43
N SER A 504 -17.97 -0.66 37.96
CA SER A 504 -17.52 -0.39 39.32
C SER A 504 -18.38 -1.05 40.38
N LEU A 505 -19.71 -1.03 40.19
CA LEU A 505 -20.68 -1.71 41.05
C LEU A 505 -20.42 -3.22 41.08
N ARG A 506 -20.24 -3.84 39.91
CA ARG A 506 -19.87 -5.26 39.79
C ARG A 506 -18.58 -5.58 40.53
N ALA A 507 -17.53 -4.76 40.34
CA ALA A 507 -16.24 -4.98 40.98
C ALA A 507 -16.32 -4.90 42.51
N ALA A 508 -17.07 -3.93 43.05
CA ALA A 508 -17.32 -3.80 44.48
C ALA A 508 -18.12 -5.00 45.02
N ALA A 509 -19.22 -5.35 44.35
CA ALA A 509 -20.07 -6.48 44.71
C ALA A 509 -19.29 -7.82 44.69
N LEU A 510 -18.44 -8.04 43.68
CA LEU A 510 -17.59 -9.23 43.58
C LEU A 510 -16.58 -9.30 44.75
N GLN A 511 -15.99 -8.18 45.15
CA GLN A 511 -15.08 -8.16 46.30
C GLN A 511 -15.79 -8.54 47.60
N ILE A 512 -17.01 -8.06 47.80
CA ILE A 512 -17.82 -8.40 48.98
C ILE A 512 -18.23 -9.87 48.94
N TRP A 513 -18.68 -10.34 47.77
CA TRP A 513 -18.98 -11.75 47.55
C TRP A 513 -17.78 -12.63 47.91
N GLN A 514 -16.57 -12.31 47.43
CA GLN A 514 -15.36 -13.08 47.75
C GLN A 514 -14.98 -13.06 49.23
N ARG A 515 -15.36 -12.04 50.00
CA ARG A 515 -15.08 -11.97 51.45
C ARG A 515 -16.07 -12.79 52.28
N HIS A 516 -17.32 -12.90 51.84
CA HIS A 516 -18.42 -13.51 52.61
C HIS A 516 -18.88 -14.87 52.07
N ALA A 517 -18.54 -15.20 50.82
CA ALA A 517 -18.89 -16.47 50.19
C ALA A 517 -18.24 -17.64 50.94
N THR A 518 -19.06 -18.62 51.27
CA THR A 518 -18.62 -19.90 51.84
C THR A 518 -18.70 -20.98 50.76
N GLY A 519 -18.04 -22.14 50.95
CA GLY A 519 -17.91 -23.16 49.90
C GLY A 519 -19.21 -23.72 49.31
N ASP A 520 -20.37 -23.43 49.92
CA ASP A 520 -21.71 -23.87 49.50
C ASP A 520 -22.53 -22.74 48.82
N THR A 521 -22.01 -21.51 48.76
CA THR A 521 -22.66 -20.37 48.07
C THR A 521 -22.55 -20.50 46.55
N GLY A 522 -23.60 -20.08 45.83
CA GLY A 522 -23.67 -20.18 44.36
C GLY A 522 -22.60 -19.36 43.62
N SER A 523 -22.70 -19.32 42.28
CA SER A 523 -21.78 -18.50 41.47
C SER A 523 -22.24 -17.04 41.43
N PHE A 524 -21.33 -16.12 41.77
CA PHE A 524 -21.57 -14.67 41.64
C PHE A 524 -22.01 -14.30 40.21
N GLU A 525 -21.43 -14.93 39.18
CA GLU A 525 -21.75 -14.61 37.79
C GLU A 525 -23.21 -14.93 37.45
N SER A 526 -23.76 -16.04 37.98
CA SER A 526 -25.17 -16.37 37.76
C SER A 526 -26.09 -15.38 38.48
N LEU A 527 -25.74 -14.96 39.69
CA LEU A 527 -26.51 -13.98 40.46
C LEU A 527 -26.50 -12.62 39.75
N PHE A 528 -25.32 -12.13 39.38
CA PHE A 528 -25.14 -10.87 38.67
C PHE A 528 -25.89 -10.85 37.33
N SER A 529 -25.80 -11.93 36.55
CA SER A 529 -26.55 -12.05 35.29
C SER A 529 -28.06 -12.05 35.52
N SER A 530 -28.54 -12.70 36.58
CA SER A 530 -29.96 -12.76 36.91
C SER A 530 -30.48 -11.37 37.29
N ALA A 531 -29.75 -10.66 38.17
CA ALA A 531 -30.08 -9.30 38.59
C ALA A 531 -30.18 -8.32 37.41
N LEU A 532 -29.23 -8.38 36.47
CA LEU A 532 -29.19 -7.47 35.32
C LEU A 532 -30.22 -7.81 34.24
N SER A 533 -30.50 -9.10 34.00
CA SER A 533 -31.42 -9.54 32.95
C SER A 533 -32.84 -9.00 33.10
N LEU A 534 -33.28 -8.73 34.34
CA LEU A 534 -34.58 -8.15 34.67
C LEU A 534 -34.80 -6.76 34.05
N PHE A 535 -33.72 -6.04 33.76
CA PHE A 535 -33.76 -4.66 33.27
C PHE A 535 -33.48 -4.55 31.76
N ASN A 536 -33.42 -5.66 31.02
CA ASN A 536 -33.08 -5.64 29.59
C ASN A 536 -34.25 -5.15 28.70
N ASP A 537 -35.49 -5.45 29.05
CA ASP A 537 -36.64 -5.27 28.15
C ASP A 537 -37.10 -3.80 28.00
N GLN A 538 -36.74 -2.91 28.93
CA GLN A 538 -37.16 -1.50 28.95
C GLN A 538 -35.97 -0.55 29.10
N PRO A 539 -35.28 -0.19 27.99
CA PRO A 539 -34.09 0.65 28.04
C PRO A 539 -34.37 2.09 28.52
N GLU A 540 -35.59 2.60 28.37
CA GLU A 540 -35.99 3.94 28.82
C GLU A 540 -36.10 4.05 30.36
N ASP A 541 -36.37 2.92 31.04
CA ASP A 541 -36.55 2.83 32.49
C ASP A 541 -35.29 2.30 33.20
N PHE A 542 -34.15 2.26 32.52
CA PHE A 542 -32.90 1.74 33.07
C PHE A 542 -32.25 2.74 34.04
N PHE A 543 -32.40 2.47 35.34
CA PHE A 543 -31.75 3.22 36.41
C PHE A 543 -30.75 2.35 37.17
N ILE A 544 -29.50 2.82 37.24
CA ILE A 544 -28.39 2.08 37.89
C ILE A 544 -28.69 1.81 39.38
N GLU A 545 -29.37 2.73 40.05
CA GLU A 545 -29.77 2.60 41.46
C GLU A 545 -30.69 1.39 41.67
N ARG A 546 -31.63 1.13 40.76
CA ARG A 546 -32.51 -0.05 40.84
C ARG A 546 -31.75 -1.35 40.61
N VAL A 547 -30.76 -1.34 39.71
CA VAL A 547 -29.88 -2.49 39.48
C VAL A 547 -29.03 -2.77 40.71
N GLN A 548 -28.56 -1.73 41.39
CA GLN A 548 -27.84 -1.85 42.66
C GLN A 548 -28.72 -2.45 43.75
N ASP A 549 -29.93 -1.93 43.95
CA ASP A 549 -30.85 -2.43 44.98
C ASP A 549 -31.19 -3.92 44.75
N GLU A 550 -31.47 -4.32 43.51
CA GLU A 550 -31.78 -5.70 43.17
C GLU A 550 -30.58 -6.63 43.36
N LEU A 551 -29.38 -6.20 42.92
CA LEU A 551 -28.15 -6.96 43.10
C LEU A 551 -27.84 -7.18 44.59
N LEU A 552 -27.96 -6.12 45.40
CA LEU A 552 -27.71 -6.18 46.84
C LEU A 552 -28.77 -7.01 47.56
N GLY A 553 -30.04 -6.95 47.13
CA GLY A 553 -31.12 -7.78 47.65
C GLY A 553 -30.85 -9.26 47.45
N LEU A 554 -30.47 -9.66 46.24
CA LEU A 554 -30.09 -11.05 45.93
C LEU A 554 -28.83 -11.49 46.70
N MET A 555 -27.82 -10.62 46.81
CA MET A 555 -26.62 -10.91 47.60
C MET A 555 -26.92 -11.06 49.10
N SER A 556 -27.83 -10.26 49.66
CA SER A 556 -28.25 -10.36 51.06
C SER A 556 -28.88 -11.72 51.36
N GLN A 557 -29.72 -12.23 50.45
CA GLN A 557 -30.37 -13.53 50.59
C GLN A 557 -29.38 -14.70 50.52
N GLU A 558 -28.45 -14.67 49.56
CA GLU A 558 -27.49 -15.75 49.33
C GLU A 558 -26.33 -15.76 50.34
N LEU A 559 -25.82 -14.59 50.73
CA LEU A 559 -24.71 -14.47 51.68
C LEU A 559 -25.17 -14.44 53.14
N ASN A 560 -26.49 -14.30 53.39
CA ASN A 560 -27.09 -14.09 54.71
C ASN A 560 -26.44 -12.90 55.46
N VAL A 561 -26.16 -11.82 54.74
CA VAL A 561 -25.62 -10.56 55.27
C VAL A 561 -26.70 -9.48 55.19
N ASP A 562 -26.78 -8.61 56.20
CA ASP A 562 -27.75 -7.51 56.23
C ASP A 562 -27.57 -6.56 55.04
N TYR A 563 -28.70 -6.18 54.42
CA TYR A 563 -28.73 -5.28 53.27
C TYR A 563 -28.01 -3.95 53.52
N ASN A 564 -28.18 -3.35 54.70
CA ASN A 564 -27.60 -2.03 54.99
C ASN A 564 -26.07 -2.11 55.12
N LEU A 565 -25.55 -3.24 55.59
CA LEU A 565 -24.10 -3.47 55.64
C LEU A 565 -23.53 -3.64 54.23
N LEU A 566 -24.21 -4.37 53.35
CA LEU A 566 -23.80 -4.53 51.95
C LEU A 566 -23.85 -3.20 51.18
N LEU A 567 -24.89 -2.39 51.39
CA LEU A 567 -25.02 -1.06 50.78
C LEU A 567 -23.86 -0.14 51.19
N LEU A 568 -23.44 -0.21 52.46
CA LEU A 568 -22.33 0.56 52.99
C LEU A 568 -20.98 0.22 52.35
N ASP A 569 -20.76 -1.06 52.05
CA ASP A 569 -19.49 -1.53 51.48
C ASP A 569 -19.40 -1.32 49.97
N VAL A 570 -20.54 -1.19 49.28
CA VAL A 570 -20.59 -0.98 47.82
C VAL A 570 -20.49 0.49 47.42
N ASP A 571 -21.05 1.43 48.20
CA ASP A 571 -21.02 2.85 47.88
C ASP A 571 -20.03 3.66 48.76
N PRO A 572 -18.87 4.08 48.21
CA PRO A 572 -17.90 4.88 48.96
C PRO A 572 -18.42 6.30 49.32
N SER A 573 -19.49 6.77 48.68
CA SER A 573 -20.13 8.04 49.03
C SER A 573 -20.97 7.93 50.31
N GLU A 574 -21.62 6.79 50.55
CA GLU A 574 -22.30 6.47 51.81
C GLU A 574 -21.30 6.22 52.94
N GLN A 575 -20.15 5.58 52.69
CA GLN A 575 -19.07 5.48 53.69
C GLN A 575 -18.57 6.85 54.15
N LYS A 576 -18.40 7.80 53.21
CA LYS A 576 -18.04 9.20 53.53
C LYS A 576 -19.18 9.92 54.24
N ARG A 577 -20.43 9.67 53.85
CA ARG A 577 -21.63 10.27 54.46
C ARG A 577 -21.79 9.83 55.91
N GLN A 578 -21.64 8.54 56.20
CA GLN A 578 -21.74 7.98 57.55
C GLN A 578 -20.52 8.30 58.43
N ALA A 579 -19.31 8.37 57.85
CA ALA A 579 -18.12 8.87 58.54
C ALA A 579 -18.25 10.35 58.97
N VAL A 580 -19.06 11.14 58.24
CA VAL A 580 -19.32 12.56 58.55
C VAL A 580 -20.56 12.75 59.43
N LEU A 581 -21.59 11.90 59.34
CA LEU A 581 -22.90 12.10 59.99
C LEU A 581 -23.21 11.13 61.14
N GLY A 582 -22.43 10.06 61.35
CA GLY A 582 -22.75 8.99 62.31
C GLY A 582 -23.90 8.08 61.84
N PRO A 583 -24.21 6.97 62.55
CA PRO A 583 -25.27 6.05 62.15
C PRO A 583 -26.64 6.74 62.18
N THR A 584 -27.47 6.47 61.18
CA THR A 584 -28.85 6.95 61.09
C THR A 584 -29.66 6.38 62.27
N PRO A 585 -30.37 7.21 63.06
CA PRO A 585 -31.22 6.68 64.12
C PRO A 585 -32.39 5.90 63.52
N GLU A 586 -32.70 4.74 64.09
CA GLU A 586 -33.91 3.98 63.75
C GLU A 586 -35.15 4.89 63.92
N PRO A 587 -36.09 4.88 62.97
CA PRO A 587 -37.33 5.63 63.13
C PRO A 587 -38.08 5.10 64.37
N PRO A 588 -38.66 5.98 65.21
CA PRO A 588 -39.37 5.54 66.39
C PRO A 588 -40.54 4.64 66.00
N PRO A 589 -40.88 3.62 66.82
CA PRO A 589 -41.95 2.69 66.52
C PRO A 589 -43.26 3.45 66.28
N TYR A 590 -43.93 3.12 65.18
CA TYR A 590 -45.22 3.69 64.79
C TYR A 590 -46.25 3.40 65.87
N ILE A 591 -46.70 4.45 66.57
CA ILE A 591 -47.85 4.40 67.49
C ILE A 591 -49.07 4.86 66.68
N PRO A 592 -50.06 3.99 66.41
CA PRO A 592 -51.29 4.40 65.74
C PRO A 592 -52.02 5.44 66.58
N PRO A 593 -52.59 6.50 65.98
CA PRO A 593 -53.38 7.49 66.72
C PRO A 593 -54.66 6.86 67.29
N GLU A 594 -54.98 7.18 68.55
CA GLU A 594 -56.22 6.77 69.22
C GLU A 594 -57.45 7.24 68.43
N GLU A 595 -58.42 6.34 68.25
CA GLU A 595 -59.72 6.66 67.64
C GLU A 595 -60.39 7.81 68.41
N PRO A 596 -60.95 8.82 67.70
CA PRO A 596 -61.66 9.89 68.37
C PRO A 596 -62.94 9.33 69.01
N GLU A 597 -63.06 9.48 70.33
CA GLU A 597 -64.30 9.18 71.07
C GLU A 597 -65.51 9.86 70.41
N PRO A 598 -66.64 9.15 70.28
CA PRO A 598 -67.86 9.76 69.78
C PRO A 598 -68.36 10.75 70.83
N ARG A 599 -68.56 12.00 70.43
CA ARG A 599 -69.26 12.98 71.26
C ARG A 599 -70.64 13.32 70.69
N PRO A 600 -71.58 13.63 71.59
CA PRO A 600 -72.95 13.13 71.58
C PRO A 600 -73.94 13.92 70.73
#